data_AF-A0A455UD21-F1
#
_entry.id   AF-A0A455UD21-F1
#
_cell.length_a   1.000
_cell.length_b   1.000
_cell.length_c   1.000
_cell.angle_alpha   90.00
_cell.angle_beta   90.00
_cell.angle_gamma   90.00
#
_symmetry.space_group_name_H-M   'P 1'
#
loop_
_entity.id
_entity.type
_entity.pdbx_description
1 polymer ?
#
loop_
_entity_poly.entity_id
_entity_poly.type
_entity_poly.pdbx_seq_one_letter_code
_entity_poly.pdbx_strand_id
1 'polypeptide(L)'
;MNNAVPASDCYHCGNPVPTAAPWTITLDEHTHPLCCPGCEAVAHAIVDGGLESYYRYRTELPERPDERQAAKADTWSVFDDPGLQAQFVHPDGDEGNVKATLAIEGITCAACAWLIEHRLNALPGVTSSAVNLTHHRLRVSWNPQQLKLSQLLAELAAIGYDAQPYEPDQAQARMQYEERMNVRRLIIAAVGMMQVMMFSIPIYVSGPGEISDDFYALFHWLSFALATPVVFFSAQPFFRNALRDLRTGVLGMDVPVSLAIGGAYLASSYAVLFNVGEVYFDSVAMFTFFFAVRALRGKPRQTTQRA
;
A
#
# COMPACT_ATOMS: atom_id res chain seq x y z
N MET A 1 33.26 27.10 -15.61
CA MET A 1 34.13 27.65 -14.54
C MET A 1 34.74 26.45 -13.84
N ASN A 2 36.02 26.18 -14.06
CA ASN A 2 36.72 25.00 -13.52
C ASN A 2 36.88 25.15 -12.00
N ASN A 3 36.33 24.24 -11.20
CA ASN A 3 36.66 24.11 -9.78
C ASN A 3 38.07 23.53 -9.65
N ALA A 4 39.08 24.41 -9.60
CA ALA A 4 40.45 24.02 -9.37
C ALA A 4 40.60 23.49 -7.94
N VAL A 5 40.92 22.19 -7.81
CA VAL A 5 41.23 21.54 -6.53
C VAL A 5 42.61 22.03 -6.06
N PRO A 6 42.80 22.40 -4.77
CA PRO A 6 44.10 22.77 -4.24
C PRO A 6 45.14 21.66 -4.46
N ALA A 7 46.41 22.02 -4.69
CA ALA A 7 47.48 21.05 -5.00
C ALA A 7 47.74 19.99 -3.90
N SER A 8 47.15 20.16 -2.71
CA SER A 8 47.24 19.24 -1.57
C SER A 8 46.08 18.25 -1.45
N ASP A 9 45.03 18.37 -2.27
CA ASP A 9 43.78 17.64 -2.06
C ASP A 9 43.55 16.61 -3.17
N CYS A 10 42.93 15.50 -2.80
CA CYS A 10 42.66 14.37 -3.66
C CYS A 10 41.75 14.81 -4.79
N TYR A 11 42.19 14.55 -6.02
CA TYR A 11 41.42 14.95 -7.17
C TYR A 11 40.08 14.21 -7.28
N HIS A 12 39.93 13.01 -6.69
CA HIS A 12 38.68 12.25 -6.76
C HIS A 12 37.66 12.67 -5.68
N CYS A 13 38.06 12.68 -4.41
CA CYS A 13 37.16 12.88 -3.26
C CYS A 13 37.41 14.17 -2.46
N GLY A 14 38.47 14.92 -2.74
CA GLY A 14 38.80 16.18 -2.06
C GLY A 14 39.47 16.05 -0.68
N ASN A 15 39.83 14.84 -0.23
CA ASN A 15 40.57 14.66 1.02
C ASN A 15 42.03 15.10 0.91
N PRO A 16 42.67 15.56 2.01
CA PRO A 16 44.08 15.89 1.98
C PRO A 16 44.91 14.66 1.60
N VAL A 17 45.83 14.85 0.65
CA VAL A 17 46.73 13.81 0.18
C VAL A 17 47.82 13.59 1.24
N PRO A 18 47.99 12.36 1.78
CA PRO A 18 49.06 12.07 2.73
C PRO A 18 50.43 12.41 2.13
N THR A 19 51.34 12.95 2.96
CA THR A 19 52.73 13.18 2.55
C THR A 19 53.36 11.88 2.05
N ALA A 20 53.82 11.88 0.80
CA ALA A 20 54.38 10.73 0.06
C ALA A 20 53.37 9.64 -0.40
N ALA A 21 52.10 10.00 -0.62
CA ALA A 21 51.15 9.11 -1.29
C ALA A 21 51.56 8.77 -2.74
N PRO A 22 51.60 7.49 -3.14
CA PRO A 22 52.00 7.08 -4.49
C PRO A 22 50.85 7.11 -5.52
N TRP A 23 49.62 7.37 -5.09
CA TRP A 23 48.42 7.20 -5.92
C TRP A 23 48.16 8.41 -6.80
N THR A 24 47.99 8.19 -8.10
CA THR A 24 47.82 9.25 -9.08
C THR A 24 46.88 8.82 -10.20
N ILE A 25 46.31 9.80 -10.91
CA ILE A 25 45.59 9.55 -12.15
C ILE A 25 45.98 10.57 -13.21
N THR A 26 46.07 10.13 -14.47
CA THR A 26 46.36 11.00 -15.61
C THR A 26 45.07 11.27 -16.39
N LEU A 27 44.72 12.55 -16.52
CA LEU A 27 43.53 13.04 -17.24
C LEU A 27 43.97 14.17 -18.16
N ASP A 28 43.58 14.14 -19.44
CA ASP A 28 43.90 15.21 -20.41
C ASP A 28 45.38 15.66 -20.36
N GLU A 29 46.32 14.70 -20.29
CA GLU A 29 47.79 14.91 -20.18
C GLU A 29 48.30 15.53 -18.86
N HIS A 30 47.43 15.72 -17.87
CA HIS A 30 47.79 16.20 -16.53
C HIS A 30 47.68 15.09 -15.48
N THR A 31 48.71 14.95 -14.65
CA THR A 31 48.72 14.00 -13.52
C THR A 31 48.19 14.67 -12.26
N HIS A 32 47.19 14.04 -11.65
CA HIS A 32 46.51 14.52 -10.45
C HIS A 32 46.72 13.54 -9.27
N PRO A 33 46.95 14.06 -8.04
CA PRO A 33 47.20 13.22 -6.87
C PRO A 33 45.90 12.66 -6.25
N LEU A 34 46.00 11.48 -5.64
CA LEU A 34 44.89 10.79 -4.96
C LEU A 34 45.27 10.44 -3.51
N CYS A 35 44.30 10.41 -2.60
CA CYS A 35 44.57 10.22 -1.17
C CYS A 35 44.72 8.76 -0.72
N CYS A 36 44.23 7.77 -1.49
CA CYS A 36 44.21 6.36 -1.08
C CYS A 36 44.05 5.41 -2.30
N PRO A 37 44.35 4.11 -2.17
CA PRO A 37 44.24 3.16 -3.28
C PRO A 37 42.78 2.94 -3.75
N GLY A 38 41.79 3.19 -2.87
CA GLY A 38 40.39 3.15 -3.24
C GLY A 38 40.00 4.28 -4.21
N CYS A 39 40.51 5.49 -3.99
CA CYS A 39 40.30 6.61 -4.92
C CYS A 39 40.97 6.35 -6.26
N GLU A 40 42.14 5.72 -6.28
CA GLU A 40 42.83 5.31 -7.50
C GLU A 40 42.03 4.27 -8.29
N ALA A 41 41.57 3.20 -7.64
CA ALA A 41 40.78 2.16 -8.29
C ALA A 41 39.49 2.72 -8.90
N VAL A 42 38.74 3.54 -8.16
CA VAL A 42 37.50 4.15 -8.67
C VAL A 42 37.81 5.15 -9.78
N ALA A 43 38.85 5.96 -9.63
CA ALA A 43 39.19 6.95 -10.63
C ALA A 43 39.61 6.30 -11.96
N HIS A 44 40.43 5.25 -11.92
CA HIS A 44 40.76 4.45 -13.10
C HIS A 44 39.53 3.76 -13.69
N ALA A 45 38.66 3.15 -12.88
CA ALA A 45 37.44 2.53 -13.38
C ALA A 45 36.52 3.50 -14.14
N ILE A 46 36.44 4.77 -13.70
CA ILE A 46 35.66 5.81 -14.39
C ILE A 46 36.30 6.18 -15.74
N VAL A 47 37.63 6.33 -15.77
CA VAL A 47 38.37 6.70 -16.99
C VAL A 47 38.39 5.55 -17.99
N ASP A 48 38.75 4.35 -17.55
CA ASP A 48 38.77 3.13 -18.36
C ASP A 48 37.35 2.78 -18.88
N GLY A 49 36.32 3.21 -18.15
CA GLY A 49 34.92 3.11 -18.57
C GLY A 49 34.47 4.15 -19.60
N GLY A 50 35.36 5.04 -20.06
CA GLY A 50 35.05 6.12 -21.01
C GLY A 50 34.20 7.26 -20.42
N LEU A 51 34.12 7.36 -19.09
CA LEU A 51 33.31 8.35 -18.37
C LEU A 51 34.16 9.54 -17.86
N GLU A 52 35.26 9.85 -18.54
CA GLU A 52 36.19 10.95 -18.20
C GLU A 52 35.50 12.31 -18.09
N SER A 53 34.39 12.50 -18.82
CA SER A 53 33.55 13.70 -18.77
C SER A 53 33.04 14.03 -17.36
N TYR A 54 32.95 13.03 -16.48
CA TYR A 54 32.66 13.21 -15.05
C TYR A 54 33.60 14.24 -14.41
N TYR A 55 34.91 14.13 -14.63
CA TYR A 55 35.88 15.06 -14.03
C TYR A 55 35.86 16.45 -14.68
N ARG A 56 35.45 16.52 -15.95
CA ARG A 56 35.37 17.77 -16.72
C ARG A 56 34.14 18.61 -16.34
N TYR A 57 33.02 17.97 -16.05
CA TYR A 57 31.74 18.64 -15.82
C TYR A 57 31.23 18.56 -14.38
N ARG A 58 31.94 17.90 -13.47
CA ARG A 58 31.54 17.90 -12.06
C ARG A 58 31.51 19.32 -11.49
N THR A 59 30.41 19.65 -10.84
CA THR A 59 30.23 20.90 -10.12
C THR A 59 30.58 20.77 -8.64
N GLU A 60 30.45 19.57 -8.07
CA GLU A 60 30.61 19.29 -6.65
C GLU A 60 31.41 17.99 -6.43
N LEU A 61 32.04 17.86 -5.26
CA LEU A 61 32.77 16.66 -4.86
C LEU A 61 31.80 15.57 -4.37
N PRO A 62 32.15 14.27 -4.47
CA PRO A 62 31.32 13.20 -3.93
C PRO A 62 31.04 13.39 -2.43
N GLU A 63 29.78 13.28 -2.03
CA GLU A 63 29.39 13.38 -0.62
C GLU A 63 30.01 12.26 0.21
N ARG A 64 30.47 12.61 1.42
CA ARG A 64 31.14 11.69 2.35
C ARG A 64 30.15 10.70 2.97
N PRO A 65 30.47 9.40 3.02
CA PRO A 65 29.67 8.41 3.75
C PRO A 65 29.63 8.62 5.28
N ASP A 66 30.70 9.17 5.87
CA ASP A 66 30.89 9.22 7.33
C ASP A 66 29.99 10.25 8.04
N GLU A 67 29.73 11.40 7.42
CA GLU A 67 28.93 12.48 8.01
C GLU A 67 27.42 12.15 8.06
N ARG A 68 26.91 11.35 7.11
CA ARG A 68 25.52 10.86 7.11
C ARG A 68 25.24 9.83 8.20
N GLN A 69 26.22 8.97 8.52
CA GLN A 69 26.03 7.89 9.49
C GLN A 69 26.08 8.41 10.92
N ALA A 70 26.99 9.33 11.25
CA ALA A 70 27.06 9.95 12.57
C ALA A 70 25.83 10.84 12.87
N ALA A 71 25.40 11.68 11.90
CA ALA A 71 24.24 12.55 12.09
C ALA A 71 22.90 11.78 12.22
N LYS A 72 22.78 10.61 11.59
CA LYS A 72 21.60 9.74 11.72
C LYS A 72 21.62 8.87 12.99
N ALA A 73 22.80 8.47 13.49
CA ALA A 73 22.90 7.67 14.72
C ALA A 73 22.34 8.40 15.94
N ASP A 74 22.65 9.70 16.11
CA ASP A 74 22.08 10.53 17.17
C ASP A 74 20.56 10.67 17.00
N THR A 75 20.08 10.81 15.77
CA THR A 75 18.65 10.88 15.45
C THR A 75 17.91 9.59 15.82
N TRP A 76 18.52 8.41 15.60
CA TRP A 76 17.88 7.14 15.90
C TRP A 76 17.90 6.75 17.38
N SER A 77 18.85 7.28 18.16
CA SER A 77 18.91 7.05 19.61
C SER A 77 17.64 7.52 20.34
N VAL A 78 16.95 8.52 19.79
CA VAL A 78 15.66 9.01 20.30
C VAL A 78 14.59 7.92 20.27
N PHE A 79 14.63 7.02 19.29
CA PHE A 79 13.68 5.90 19.18
C PHE A 79 13.93 4.78 20.20
N ASP A 80 14.98 4.86 21.01
CA ASP A 80 15.19 3.94 22.14
C ASP A 80 14.50 4.40 23.43
N ASP A 81 13.89 5.60 23.43
CA ASP A 81 13.12 6.09 24.58
C ASP A 81 11.84 5.26 24.80
N PRO A 82 11.62 4.70 26.02
CA PRO A 82 10.44 3.87 26.29
C PRO A 82 9.10 4.59 26.13
N GLY A 83 9.04 5.90 26.40
CA GLY A 83 7.82 6.71 26.25
C GLY A 83 7.46 6.96 24.79
N LEU A 84 8.47 7.09 23.92
CA LEU A 84 8.26 7.17 22.48
C LEU A 84 7.88 5.80 21.89
N GLN A 85 8.58 4.73 22.27
CA GLN A 85 8.27 3.38 21.79
C GLN A 85 6.87 2.91 22.15
N ALA A 86 6.34 3.28 23.32
CA ALA A 86 4.99 2.88 23.74
C ALA A 86 3.87 3.31 22.77
N GLN A 87 4.12 4.27 21.87
CA GLN A 87 3.15 4.76 20.90
C GLN A 87 2.98 3.80 19.70
N PHE A 88 4.03 3.10 19.27
CA PHE A 88 4.02 2.31 18.03
C PHE A 88 4.63 0.91 18.17
N VAL A 89 5.23 0.60 19.31
CA VAL A 89 5.75 -0.72 19.67
C VAL A 89 4.71 -1.42 20.54
N HIS A 90 4.35 -2.64 20.16
CA HIS A 90 3.35 -3.43 20.86
C HIS A 90 3.94 -4.79 21.26
N PRO A 91 3.50 -5.40 22.37
CA PRO A 91 3.91 -6.76 22.71
C PRO A 91 3.50 -7.75 21.61
N ASP A 92 4.36 -8.73 21.36
CA ASP A 92 4.17 -9.78 20.36
C ASP A 92 4.23 -11.17 20.99
N GLY A 93 3.11 -11.57 21.60
CA GLY A 93 3.00 -12.82 22.36
C GLY A 93 3.50 -12.70 23.79
N ASP A 94 3.74 -13.85 24.43
CA ASP A 94 4.06 -13.94 25.86
C ASP A 94 5.57 -14.01 26.16
N GLU A 95 6.43 -14.12 25.14
CA GLU A 95 7.88 -14.36 25.29
C GLU A 95 8.72 -13.07 25.46
N GLY A 96 8.10 -11.93 25.80
CA GLY A 96 8.81 -10.66 25.95
C GLY A 96 9.29 -10.03 24.63
N ASN A 97 8.85 -10.58 23.49
CA ASN A 97 9.08 -9.98 22.18
C ASN A 97 8.13 -8.81 21.96
N VAL A 98 8.58 -7.85 21.15
CA VAL A 98 7.79 -6.71 20.72
C VAL A 98 7.75 -6.64 19.21
N LYS A 99 6.71 -6.00 18.67
CA LYS A 99 6.54 -5.74 17.25
C LYS A 99 6.31 -4.27 16.98
N ALA A 100 6.77 -3.83 15.81
CA ALA A 100 6.47 -2.52 15.26
C ALA A 100 6.24 -2.61 13.75
N THR A 101 5.52 -1.63 13.22
CA THR A 101 5.42 -1.41 11.78
C THR A 101 6.22 -0.17 11.43
N LEU A 102 7.12 -0.28 10.45
CA LEU A 102 7.94 0.80 9.94
C LEU A 102 7.52 1.10 8.50
N ALA A 103 7.40 2.38 8.14
CA ALA A 103 7.32 2.80 6.74
C ALA A 103 8.74 2.85 6.19
N ILE A 104 8.96 2.24 5.01
CA ILE A 104 10.28 2.22 4.37
C ILE A 104 10.23 3.01 3.06
N GLU A 105 11.20 3.89 2.87
CA GLU A 105 11.40 4.63 1.63
C GLU A 105 12.34 3.90 0.67
N GLY A 106 12.11 4.05 -0.64
CA GLY A 106 13.02 3.53 -1.68
C GLY A 106 12.85 2.05 -2.05
N ILE A 107 11.93 1.31 -1.43
CA ILE A 107 11.60 -0.06 -1.87
C ILE A 107 10.84 0.00 -3.20
N THR A 108 11.35 -0.67 -4.23
CA THR A 108 10.74 -0.66 -5.57
C THR A 108 10.50 -2.03 -6.19
N CYS A 109 11.16 -3.09 -5.70
CA CYS A 109 11.04 -4.42 -6.27
C CYS A 109 11.08 -5.52 -5.21
N ALA A 110 10.69 -6.73 -5.60
CA ALA A 110 10.71 -7.89 -4.72
C ALA A 110 12.11 -8.24 -4.21
N ALA A 111 13.17 -7.92 -4.97
CA ALA A 111 14.55 -8.11 -4.51
C ALA A 111 14.91 -7.17 -3.35
N CYS A 112 14.40 -5.92 -3.35
CA CYS A 112 14.55 -5.00 -2.22
C CYS A 112 13.92 -5.58 -0.95
N ALA A 113 12.70 -6.09 -1.05
CA ALA A 113 11.99 -6.71 0.06
C ALA A 113 12.74 -7.93 0.61
N TRP A 114 13.17 -8.83 -0.29
CA TRP A 114 13.96 -10.00 0.09
C TRP A 114 15.26 -9.62 0.80
N LEU A 115 15.98 -8.62 0.31
CA LEU A 115 17.23 -8.16 0.92
C LEU A 115 17.02 -7.65 2.34
N ILE A 116 15.98 -6.84 2.56
CA ILE A 116 15.61 -6.32 3.88
C ILE A 116 15.27 -7.46 4.83
N GLU A 117 14.37 -8.35 4.43
CA GLU A 117 13.94 -9.48 5.25
C GLU A 117 15.11 -10.41 5.57
N HIS A 118 15.94 -10.73 4.57
CA HIS A 118 17.09 -11.60 4.75
C HIS A 118 18.12 -10.99 5.70
N ARG A 119 18.41 -9.69 5.56
CA ARG A 119 19.35 -8.98 6.43
C ARG A 119 18.85 -8.91 7.86
N LEU A 120 17.59 -8.52 8.07
CA LEU A 120 17.02 -8.35 9.40
C LEU A 120 16.81 -9.68 10.13
N ASN A 121 16.33 -10.72 9.42
CA ASN A 121 16.15 -12.04 10.03
C ASN A 121 17.47 -12.72 10.40
N ALA A 122 18.61 -12.26 9.86
CA ALA A 122 19.93 -12.74 10.25
C ALA A 122 20.47 -12.09 11.53
N LEU A 123 19.83 -11.01 12.04
CA LEU A 123 20.28 -10.31 13.24
C LEU A 123 19.87 -11.08 14.51
N PRO A 124 20.80 -11.25 15.47
CA PRO A 124 20.45 -11.81 16.78
C PRO A 124 19.45 -10.88 17.49
N GLY A 125 18.36 -11.47 17.98
CA GLY A 125 17.28 -10.74 18.65
C GLY A 125 16.09 -10.42 17.74
N VAL A 126 16.16 -10.59 16.42
CA VAL A 126 14.99 -10.51 15.53
C VAL A 126 14.29 -11.88 15.47
N THR A 127 12.99 -11.90 15.76
CA THR A 127 12.16 -13.10 15.65
C THR A 127 11.62 -13.27 14.24
N SER A 128 11.12 -12.17 13.65
CA SER A 128 10.64 -12.17 12.26
C SER A 128 10.60 -10.77 11.68
N SER A 129 10.79 -10.69 10.36
CA SER A 129 10.62 -9.47 9.57
C SER A 129 9.91 -9.82 8.26
N ALA A 130 8.94 -8.99 7.88
CA ALA A 130 8.14 -9.17 6.68
C ALA A 130 7.79 -7.82 6.04
N VAL A 131 8.06 -7.69 4.75
CA VAL A 131 7.86 -6.48 3.95
C VAL A 131 6.61 -6.61 3.09
N ASN A 132 5.73 -5.61 3.20
CA ASN A 132 4.61 -5.40 2.31
C ASN A 132 4.99 -4.39 1.22
N LEU A 133 5.32 -4.89 0.04
CA LEU A 133 5.67 -4.10 -1.14
C LEU A 133 4.56 -3.12 -1.57
N THR A 134 3.29 -3.55 -1.50
CA THR A 134 2.15 -2.72 -1.95
C THR A 134 1.99 -1.47 -1.10
N HIS A 135 2.32 -1.55 0.19
CA HIS A 135 2.16 -0.45 1.13
C HIS A 135 3.48 0.19 1.57
N HIS A 136 4.63 -0.29 1.10
CA HIS A 136 5.97 0.12 1.54
C HIS A 136 6.13 0.05 3.07
N ARG A 137 5.67 -1.06 3.66
CA ARG A 137 5.68 -1.26 5.12
C ARG A 137 6.52 -2.48 5.48
N LEU A 138 7.33 -2.37 6.51
CA LEU A 138 8.00 -3.48 7.17
C LEU A 138 7.33 -3.73 8.51
N ARG A 139 6.93 -4.97 8.77
CA ARG A 139 6.62 -5.43 10.12
C ARG A 139 7.84 -6.18 10.64
N VAL A 140 8.33 -5.79 11.82
CA VAL A 140 9.45 -6.45 12.48
C VAL A 140 9.04 -6.79 13.91
N SER A 141 9.37 -8.01 14.33
CA SER A 141 9.23 -8.52 15.68
C SER A 141 10.61 -8.87 16.22
N TRP A 142 10.98 -8.33 17.38
CA TRP A 142 12.29 -8.51 17.98
C TRP A 142 12.22 -8.51 19.51
N ASN A 143 13.28 -8.98 20.15
CA ASN A 143 13.46 -8.91 21.60
C ASN A 143 14.19 -7.60 21.98
N PRO A 144 13.54 -6.66 22.68
CA PRO A 144 14.13 -5.37 23.02
C PRO A 144 15.28 -5.44 24.02
N GLN A 145 15.45 -6.58 24.71
CA GLN A 145 16.56 -6.82 25.64
C GLN A 145 17.85 -7.22 24.89
N GLN A 146 17.73 -7.78 23.69
CA GLN A 146 18.86 -8.22 22.88
C GLN A 146 19.23 -7.21 21.80
N LEU A 147 18.23 -6.56 21.20
CA LEU A 147 18.41 -5.66 20.06
C LEU A 147 17.58 -4.39 20.25
N LYS A 148 18.21 -3.23 20.10
CA LYS A 148 17.54 -1.93 20.19
C LYS A 148 16.93 -1.53 18.84
N LEU A 149 15.88 -0.71 18.88
CA LEU A 149 15.23 -0.21 17.67
C LEU A 149 16.17 0.69 16.87
N SER A 150 16.99 1.51 17.53
CA SER A 150 18.02 2.31 16.86
C SER A 150 18.99 1.49 16.02
N GLN A 151 19.34 0.29 16.50
CA GLN A 151 20.23 -0.63 15.78
C GLN A 151 19.54 -1.24 14.55
N LEU A 152 18.25 -1.58 14.65
CA LEU A 152 17.45 -2.00 13.49
C LEU A 152 17.38 -0.92 12.40
N LEU A 153 17.17 0.33 12.80
CA LEU A 153 17.14 1.48 11.88
C LEU A 153 18.53 1.72 11.24
N ALA A 154 19.60 1.57 12.02
CA ALA A 154 20.97 1.67 11.51
C ALA A 154 21.30 0.57 10.49
N GLU A 155 20.87 -0.67 10.75
CA GLU A 155 21.05 -1.79 9.82
C GLU A 155 20.28 -1.57 8.51
N LEU A 156 19.05 -1.05 8.59
CA LEU A 156 18.26 -0.68 7.40
C LEU A 156 18.95 0.43 6.59
N ALA A 157 19.47 1.45 7.25
CA ALA A 157 20.19 2.53 6.58
C ALA A 157 21.52 2.06 5.98
N ALA A 158 22.21 1.09 6.60
CA ALA A 158 23.43 0.51 6.08
C ALA A 158 23.23 -0.22 4.74
N ILE A 159 22.05 -0.82 4.53
CA ILE A 159 21.65 -1.40 3.24
C ILE A 159 20.95 -0.40 2.30
N GLY A 160 20.88 0.88 2.70
CA GLY A 160 20.39 1.98 1.87
C GLY A 160 18.89 2.28 1.96
N TYR A 161 18.19 1.76 2.97
CA TYR A 161 16.77 2.04 3.17
C TYR A 161 16.54 2.91 4.42
N ASP A 162 15.87 4.04 4.22
CA ASP A 162 15.39 4.87 5.32
C ASP A 162 14.04 4.34 5.81
N ALA A 163 13.92 4.24 7.14
CA ALA A 163 12.73 3.73 7.80
C ALA A 163 12.29 4.64 8.95
N GLN A 164 10.99 4.75 9.14
CA GLN A 164 10.39 5.52 10.23
C GLN A 164 9.24 4.74 10.88
N PRO A 165 9.00 4.91 12.19
CA PRO A 165 7.83 4.35 12.84
C PRO A 165 6.54 4.72 12.11
N TYR A 166 5.71 3.72 11.81
CA TYR A 166 4.42 3.91 11.17
C TYR A 166 3.30 3.55 12.14
N GLU A 167 2.56 4.56 12.57
CA GLU A 167 1.29 4.38 13.25
C GLU A 167 0.16 4.69 12.25
N PRO A 168 -0.74 3.73 11.96
CA PRO A 168 -1.90 4.03 11.14
C PRO A 168 -2.79 5.03 11.89
N ASP A 169 -2.90 6.25 11.37
CA ASP A 169 -3.92 7.20 11.81
C ASP A 169 -5.29 6.48 11.85
N GLN A 170 -6.09 6.74 12.89
CA GLN A 170 -7.44 6.18 13.02
C GLN A 170 -8.27 6.43 11.75
N ALA A 171 -8.03 7.54 11.05
CA ALA A 171 -8.64 7.82 9.75
C ALA A 171 -8.24 6.78 8.69
N GLN A 172 -6.96 6.43 8.56
CA GLN A 172 -6.49 5.42 7.60
C GLN A 172 -7.00 4.01 7.93
N ALA A 173 -7.06 3.64 9.21
CA ALA A 173 -7.60 2.35 9.62
C ALA A 173 -9.10 2.21 9.26
N ARG A 174 -9.89 3.26 9.46
CA ARG A 174 -11.31 3.30 9.05
C ARG A 174 -11.46 3.19 7.53
N MET A 175 -10.64 3.90 6.76
CA MET A 175 -10.66 3.82 5.29
C MET A 175 -10.38 2.39 4.80
N GLN A 176 -9.37 1.72 5.34
CA GLN A 176 -9.05 0.32 4.97
C GLN A 176 -10.18 -0.65 5.35
N TYR A 177 -10.82 -0.45 6.50
CA TYR A 177 -11.97 -1.25 6.91
C TYR A 177 -13.16 -1.07 5.93
N GLU A 178 -13.47 0.17 5.56
CA GLU A 178 -14.52 0.48 4.59
C GLU A 178 -14.22 -0.12 3.20
N GLU A 179 -12.97 -0.09 2.76
CA GLU A 179 -12.56 -0.72 1.49
C GLU A 179 -12.78 -2.23 1.51
N ARG A 180 -12.34 -2.91 2.56
CA ARG A 180 -12.59 -4.36 2.74
C ARG A 180 -14.09 -4.66 2.77
N MET A 181 -14.88 -3.80 3.42
CA MET A 181 -16.33 -3.96 3.48
C MET A 181 -16.97 -3.79 2.11
N ASN A 182 -16.53 -2.83 1.31
CA ASN A 182 -17.05 -2.62 -0.04
C ASN A 182 -16.73 -3.79 -0.98
N VAL A 183 -15.55 -4.42 -0.83
CA VAL A 183 -15.23 -5.66 -1.56
C VAL A 183 -16.19 -6.79 -1.17
N ARG A 184 -16.48 -6.97 0.14
CA ARG A 184 -17.45 -7.98 0.61
C ARG A 184 -18.86 -7.72 0.07
N ARG A 185 -19.31 -6.46 0.06
CA ARG A 185 -20.59 -6.04 -0.53
C ARG A 185 -20.67 -6.37 -2.02
N LEU A 186 -19.59 -6.14 -2.77
CA LEU A 186 -19.50 -6.50 -4.19
C LEU A 186 -19.64 -8.01 -4.39
N ILE A 187 -18.92 -8.82 -3.60
CA ILE A 187 -18.98 -10.29 -3.70
C ILE A 187 -20.42 -10.77 -3.45
N ILE A 188 -21.06 -10.28 -2.39
CA ILE A 188 -22.45 -10.66 -2.06
C ILE A 188 -23.42 -10.22 -3.17
N ALA A 189 -23.23 -9.03 -3.74
CA ALA A 189 -24.07 -8.57 -4.85
C ALA A 189 -23.87 -9.43 -6.12
N ALA A 190 -22.63 -9.82 -6.42
CA ALA A 190 -22.32 -10.66 -7.58
C ALA A 190 -22.93 -12.05 -7.46
N VAL A 191 -22.74 -12.70 -6.31
CA VAL A 191 -23.31 -14.03 -6.03
C VAL A 191 -24.83 -13.94 -6.00
N GLY A 192 -25.41 -12.95 -5.32
CA GLY A 192 -26.85 -12.75 -5.26
C GLY A 192 -27.47 -12.53 -6.64
N MET A 193 -26.87 -11.67 -7.48
CA MET A 193 -27.31 -11.49 -8.87
C MET A 193 -27.31 -12.81 -9.64
N MET A 194 -26.21 -13.56 -9.60
CA MET A 194 -26.10 -14.82 -10.33
C MET A 194 -27.14 -15.85 -9.86
N GLN A 195 -27.34 -15.99 -8.55
CA GLN A 195 -28.29 -16.95 -8.00
C GLN A 195 -29.74 -16.55 -8.24
N VAL A 196 -30.09 -15.26 -8.08
CA VAL A 196 -31.46 -14.79 -8.38
C VAL A 196 -31.79 -14.95 -9.87
N MET A 197 -30.84 -14.65 -10.77
CA MET A 197 -31.01 -14.89 -12.20
C MET A 197 -31.25 -16.37 -12.51
N MET A 198 -30.53 -17.28 -11.85
CA MET A 198 -30.71 -18.72 -12.04
C MET A 198 -32.15 -19.18 -11.77
N PHE A 199 -32.82 -18.62 -10.75
CA PHE A 199 -34.22 -18.93 -10.44
C PHE A 199 -35.23 -18.14 -11.26
N SER A 200 -34.83 -16.97 -11.79
CA SER A 200 -35.72 -16.12 -12.59
C SER A 200 -35.78 -16.56 -14.07
N ILE A 201 -34.71 -17.16 -14.61
CA ILE A 201 -34.67 -17.64 -16.01
C ILE A 201 -35.79 -18.64 -16.32
N PRO A 202 -36.03 -19.70 -15.52
CA PRO A 202 -37.14 -20.63 -15.79
C PRO A 202 -38.48 -19.91 -15.91
N ILE A 203 -38.73 -18.92 -15.05
CA ILE A 203 -39.96 -18.13 -15.02
C ILE A 203 -40.14 -17.31 -16.31
N TYR A 204 -39.07 -16.74 -16.84
CA TYR A 204 -39.13 -15.95 -18.07
C TYR A 204 -39.28 -16.77 -19.36
N VAL A 205 -38.75 -17.99 -19.36
CA VAL A 205 -38.69 -18.83 -20.57
C VAL A 205 -39.87 -19.80 -20.65
N SER A 206 -40.45 -20.18 -19.51
CA SER A 206 -41.60 -21.08 -19.48
C SER A 206 -42.88 -20.44 -20.01
N GLY A 207 -43.61 -21.18 -20.83
CA GLY A 207 -44.97 -20.82 -21.25
C GLY A 207 -46.01 -21.01 -20.14
N PRO A 208 -47.23 -20.46 -20.29
CA PRO A 208 -48.32 -20.64 -19.32
C PRO A 208 -48.62 -22.13 -19.09
N GLY A 209 -48.51 -22.58 -17.83
CA GLY A 209 -48.79 -23.97 -17.43
C GLY A 209 -47.65 -24.98 -17.63
N GLU A 210 -46.46 -24.55 -18.08
CA GLU A 210 -45.29 -25.44 -18.19
C GLU A 210 -44.58 -25.68 -16.84
N ILE A 211 -44.71 -24.75 -15.89
CA ILE A 211 -44.20 -24.86 -14.52
C ILE A 211 -45.40 -25.03 -13.58
N SER A 212 -45.29 -25.93 -12.60
CA SER A 212 -46.33 -26.05 -11.57
C SER A 212 -46.33 -24.83 -10.65
N ASP A 213 -47.52 -24.46 -10.16
CA ASP A 213 -47.68 -23.30 -9.25
C ASP A 213 -46.78 -23.40 -8.00
N ASP A 214 -46.53 -24.61 -7.51
CA ASP A 214 -45.63 -24.87 -6.38
C ASP A 214 -44.16 -24.49 -6.69
N PHE A 215 -43.66 -24.85 -7.87
CA PHE A 215 -42.30 -24.50 -8.29
C PHE A 215 -42.18 -23.00 -8.56
N TYR A 216 -43.22 -22.39 -9.12
CA TYR A 216 -43.28 -20.94 -9.34
C TYR A 216 -43.17 -20.17 -8.01
N ALA A 217 -43.99 -20.55 -7.02
CA ALA A 217 -43.93 -19.97 -5.68
C ALA A 217 -42.56 -20.20 -5.01
N LEU A 218 -42.00 -21.40 -5.12
CA LEU A 218 -40.67 -21.73 -4.57
C LEU A 218 -39.58 -20.83 -5.15
N PHE A 219 -39.55 -20.64 -6.48
CA PHE A 219 -38.54 -19.79 -7.13
C PHE A 219 -38.69 -18.33 -6.72
N HIS A 220 -39.91 -17.82 -6.58
CA HIS A 220 -40.17 -16.48 -6.06
C HIS A 220 -39.69 -16.28 -4.63
N TRP A 221 -40.00 -17.23 -3.74
CA TRP A 221 -39.53 -17.19 -2.34
C TRP A 221 -38.00 -17.28 -2.24
N LEU A 222 -37.38 -18.10 -3.07
CA LEU A 222 -35.93 -18.26 -3.09
C LEU A 222 -35.24 -17.00 -3.64
N SER A 223 -35.77 -16.41 -4.70
CA SER A 223 -35.34 -15.12 -5.24
C SER A 223 -35.49 -14.00 -4.21
N PHE A 224 -36.61 -13.95 -3.46
CA PHE A 224 -36.79 -13.00 -2.36
C PHE A 224 -35.74 -13.17 -1.27
N ALA A 225 -35.52 -14.41 -0.81
CA ALA A 225 -34.54 -14.72 0.23
C ALA A 225 -33.11 -14.33 -0.18
N LEU A 226 -32.74 -14.56 -1.44
CA LEU A 226 -31.42 -14.23 -1.98
C LEU A 226 -31.23 -12.74 -2.29
N ALA A 227 -32.27 -12.05 -2.74
CA ALA A 227 -32.22 -10.60 -3.02
C ALA A 227 -32.17 -9.76 -1.73
N THR A 228 -32.74 -10.26 -0.63
CA THR A 228 -32.76 -9.58 0.67
C THR A 228 -31.37 -9.17 1.17
N PRO A 229 -30.36 -10.06 1.30
CA PRO A 229 -29.02 -9.65 1.70
C PRO A 229 -28.38 -8.70 0.69
N VAL A 230 -28.67 -8.81 -0.61
CA VAL A 230 -28.16 -7.87 -1.62
C VAL A 230 -28.66 -6.45 -1.36
N VAL A 231 -29.97 -6.29 -1.09
CA VAL A 231 -30.56 -4.97 -0.82
C VAL A 231 -30.10 -4.41 0.54
N PHE A 232 -30.20 -5.19 1.62
CA PHE A 232 -29.93 -4.67 2.96
C PHE A 232 -28.45 -4.56 3.30
N PHE A 233 -27.57 -5.34 2.67
CA PHE A 233 -26.13 -5.30 2.91
C PHE A 233 -25.37 -4.57 1.79
N SER A 234 -25.57 -4.98 0.54
CA SER A 234 -24.80 -4.44 -0.59
C SER A 234 -25.29 -3.08 -1.05
N ALA A 235 -26.61 -2.83 -1.05
CA ALA A 235 -27.15 -1.52 -1.44
C ALA A 235 -27.20 -0.48 -0.31
N GLN A 236 -26.88 -0.87 0.93
CA GLN A 236 -26.87 0.01 2.11
C GLN A 236 -26.11 1.34 1.93
N PRO A 237 -24.93 1.39 1.27
CA PRO A 237 -24.23 2.66 1.03
C PRO A 237 -25.03 3.63 0.15
N PHE A 238 -25.73 3.14 -0.86
CA PHE A 238 -26.54 3.98 -1.76
C PHE A 238 -27.71 4.60 -1.00
N PHE A 239 -28.43 3.82 -0.18
CA PHE A 239 -29.51 4.36 0.64
C PHE A 239 -29.03 5.43 1.63
N ARG A 240 -27.87 5.21 2.25
CA ARG A 240 -27.28 6.17 3.19
C ARG A 240 -26.87 7.46 2.48
N ASN A 241 -26.26 7.36 1.30
CA ASN A 241 -25.87 8.51 0.50
C ASN A 241 -27.09 9.26 -0.04
N ALA A 242 -28.09 8.56 -0.55
CA ALA A 242 -29.35 9.17 -1.01
C ALA A 242 -30.05 9.96 0.10
N LEU A 243 -30.09 9.42 1.32
CA LEU A 243 -30.68 10.13 2.46
C LEU A 243 -29.86 11.36 2.84
N ARG A 244 -28.52 11.28 2.74
CA ARG A 244 -27.64 12.43 2.94
C ARG A 244 -27.88 13.50 1.87
N ASP A 245 -27.89 13.12 0.61
CA ASP A 245 -28.12 13.96 -0.56
C ASP A 245 -29.45 14.72 -0.42
N LEU A 246 -30.52 14.00 -0.07
CA LEU A 246 -31.84 14.56 0.15
C LEU A 246 -31.87 15.56 1.32
N ARG A 247 -31.18 15.26 2.43
CA ARG A 247 -31.05 16.18 3.57
C ARG A 247 -30.26 17.43 3.23
N THR A 248 -29.26 17.31 2.36
CA THR A 248 -28.45 18.45 1.91
C THR A 248 -29.07 19.23 0.76
N GLY A 249 -30.23 18.80 0.24
CA GLY A 249 -30.90 19.45 -0.88
C GLY A 249 -30.19 19.27 -2.23
N VAL A 250 -29.27 18.32 -2.34
CA VAL A 250 -28.53 18.02 -3.56
C VAL A 250 -29.03 16.70 -4.11
N LEU A 251 -29.46 16.66 -5.37
CA LEU A 251 -29.87 15.41 -6.02
C LEU A 251 -28.65 14.73 -6.64
N GLY A 252 -27.97 13.91 -5.85
CA GLY A 252 -26.88 13.06 -6.33
C GLY A 252 -27.38 11.81 -7.07
N MET A 253 -26.46 11.11 -7.73
CA MET A 253 -26.72 9.87 -8.47
C MET A 253 -27.31 8.76 -7.59
N ASP A 254 -27.05 8.79 -6.28
CA ASP A 254 -27.48 7.75 -5.36
C ASP A 254 -29.00 7.81 -5.04
N VAL A 255 -29.64 8.97 -5.24
CA VAL A 255 -31.09 9.17 -5.00
C VAL A 255 -31.97 8.36 -5.96
N PRO A 256 -31.89 8.53 -7.29
CA PRO A 256 -32.71 7.75 -8.23
C PRO A 256 -32.43 6.25 -8.13
N VAL A 257 -31.18 5.86 -7.86
CA VAL A 257 -30.75 4.47 -7.71
C VAL A 257 -31.42 3.83 -6.49
N SER A 258 -31.39 4.51 -5.36
CA SER A 258 -32.01 4.04 -4.13
C SER A 258 -33.53 3.91 -4.27
N LEU A 259 -34.17 4.87 -4.96
CA LEU A 259 -35.60 4.79 -5.26
C LEU A 259 -35.93 3.59 -6.15
N ALA A 260 -35.14 3.32 -7.19
CA ALA A 260 -35.34 2.18 -8.08
C ALA A 260 -35.18 0.85 -7.33
N ILE A 261 -34.08 0.66 -6.61
CA ILE A 261 -33.80 -0.56 -5.84
C ILE A 261 -34.87 -0.77 -4.75
N GLY A 262 -35.15 0.27 -3.95
CA GLY A 262 -36.12 0.18 -2.86
C GLY A 262 -37.54 -0.03 -3.36
N GLY A 263 -37.96 0.72 -4.39
CA GLY A 263 -39.29 0.60 -4.98
C GLY A 263 -39.53 -0.77 -5.61
N ALA A 264 -38.61 -1.26 -6.44
CA ALA A 264 -38.73 -2.56 -7.06
C ALA A 264 -38.68 -3.71 -6.04
N TYR A 265 -37.83 -3.61 -5.01
CA TYR A 265 -37.78 -4.62 -3.95
C TYR A 265 -39.07 -4.66 -3.12
N LEU A 266 -39.61 -3.51 -2.72
CA LEU A 266 -40.86 -3.44 -1.95
C LEU A 266 -42.05 -3.95 -2.77
N ALA A 267 -42.17 -3.55 -4.04
CA ALA A 267 -43.21 -4.03 -4.93
C ALA A 267 -43.12 -5.55 -5.14
N SER A 268 -41.91 -6.08 -5.39
CA SER A 268 -41.67 -7.52 -5.55
C SER A 268 -41.94 -8.30 -4.27
N SER A 269 -41.59 -7.74 -3.10
CA SER A 269 -41.84 -8.36 -1.80
C SER A 269 -43.35 -8.43 -1.52
N TYR A 270 -44.08 -7.36 -1.83
CA TYR A 270 -45.54 -7.37 -1.77
C TYR A 270 -46.14 -8.42 -2.70
N ALA A 271 -45.62 -8.53 -3.93
CA ALA A 271 -46.09 -9.51 -4.90
C ALA A 271 -45.94 -10.95 -4.41
N VAL A 272 -44.79 -11.29 -3.81
CA VAL A 272 -44.56 -12.64 -3.24
C VAL A 272 -45.42 -12.91 -2.02
N LEU A 273 -45.57 -11.95 -1.12
CA LEU A 273 -46.31 -12.14 0.13
C LEU A 273 -47.82 -12.30 -0.07
N PHE A 274 -48.38 -11.57 -1.03
CA PHE A 274 -49.82 -11.61 -1.33
C PHE A 274 -50.15 -12.48 -2.55
N ASN A 275 -49.13 -13.10 -3.16
CA ASN A 275 -49.24 -13.90 -4.37
C ASN A 275 -49.95 -13.16 -5.52
N VAL A 276 -49.57 -11.90 -5.75
CA VAL A 276 -50.18 -11.01 -6.73
C VAL A 276 -49.14 -10.28 -7.58
N GLY A 277 -49.34 -10.20 -8.89
CA GLY A 277 -48.49 -9.41 -9.77
C GLY A 277 -47.11 -10.02 -10.06
N GLU A 278 -46.25 -9.20 -10.65
CA GLU A 278 -44.93 -9.60 -11.17
C GLU A 278 -43.80 -9.28 -10.20
N VAL A 279 -42.73 -10.09 -10.27
CA VAL A 279 -41.57 -10.03 -9.36
C VAL A 279 -40.32 -9.59 -10.14
N TYR A 280 -39.53 -8.68 -9.56
CA TYR A 280 -38.37 -8.04 -10.20
C TYR A 280 -37.08 -8.12 -9.36
N PHE A 281 -36.90 -9.19 -8.56
CA PHE A 281 -35.71 -9.34 -7.70
C PHE A 281 -34.41 -9.47 -8.49
N ASP A 282 -34.47 -10.04 -9.69
CA ASP A 282 -33.37 -10.16 -10.64
C ASP A 282 -32.83 -8.78 -11.04
N SER A 283 -33.73 -7.87 -11.39
CA SER A 283 -33.43 -6.50 -11.76
C SER A 283 -32.81 -5.76 -10.58
N VAL A 284 -33.39 -5.91 -9.38
CA VAL A 284 -32.85 -5.32 -8.13
C VAL A 284 -31.42 -5.79 -7.85
N ALA A 285 -31.15 -7.09 -7.96
CA ALA A 285 -29.83 -7.65 -7.71
C ALA A 285 -28.81 -7.21 -8.78
N MET A 286 -29.22 -7.20 -10.05
CA MET A 286 -28.41 -6.74 -11.17
C MET A 286 -28.03 -5.25 -11.04
N PHE A 287 -29.01 -4.37 -10.77
CA PHE A 287 -28.74 -2.95 -10.54
C PHE A 287 -27.77 -2.76 -9.37
N THR A 288 -28.00 -3.42 -8.24
CA THR A 288 -27.13 -3.32 -7.07
C THR A 288 -25.68 -3.72 -7.40
N PHE A 289 -25.49 -4.82 -8.15
CA PHE A 289 -24.16 -5.28 -8.56
C PHE A 289 -23.44 -4.27 -9.46
N PHE A 290 -24.07 -3.81 -10.54
CA PHE A 290 -23.41 -2.89 -11.47
C PHE A 290 -23.04 -1.55 -10.81
N PHE A 291 -23.89 -1.05 -9.91
CA PHE A 291 -23.60 0.15 -9.15
C PHE A 291 -22.47 -0.07 -8.13
N ALA A 292 -22.40 -1.23 -7.48
CA ALA A 292 -21.28 -1.58 -6.60
C ALA A 292 -19.95 -1.63 -7.35
N VAL A 293 -19.93 -2.18 -8.58
CA VAL A 293 -18.74 -2.18 -9.45
C VAL A 293 -18.31 -0.74 -9.79
N ARG A 294 -19.25 0.12 -10.18
CA ARG A 294 -18.97 1.53 -10.46
C ARG A 294 -18.39 2.24 -9.25
N ALA A 295 -18.99 2.06 -8.07
CA ALA A 295 -18.56 2.71 -6.83
C ALA A 295 -17.12 2.34 -6.44
N LEU A 296 -16.71 1.09 -6.69
CA LEU A 296 -15.33 0.65 -6.48
C LEU A 296 -14.35 1.24 -7.49
N ARG A 297 -14.73 1.37 -8.76
CA ARG A 297 -13.89 1.93 -9.83
C ARG A 297 -13.76 3.46 -9.77
N GLY A 298 -14.78 4.14 -9.25
CA GLY A 298 -14.83 5.61 -9.19
C GLY A 298 -13.95 6.24 -8.10
N LYS A 299 -13.31 5.44 -7.23
CA LYS A 299 -12.32 5.97 -6.29
C LYS A 299 -11.05 6.36 -7.04
N PRO A 300 -10.62 7.64 -7.01
CA PRO A 300 -9.31 7.99 -7.55
C PRO A 300 -8.26 7.18 -6.80
N ARG A 301 -7.43 6.44 -7.54
CA ARG A 301 -6.18 5.91 -6.98
C ARG A 301 -5.47 7.12 -6.41
N GLN A 302 -5.20 7.13 -5.11
CA GLN A 302 -4.28 8.09 -4.52
C GLN A 302 -2.91 7.80 -5.13
N THR A 303 -2.65 8.39 -6.30
CA THR A 303 -1.32 8.49 -6.87
C THR A 303 -0.55 9.30 -5.85
N THR A 304 0.38 8.64 -5.18
CA THR A 304 1.35 9.21 -4.26
C THR A 304 1.93 10.46 -4.91
N GLN A 305 1.46 11.62 -4.46
CA GLN A 305 1.90 12.92 -4.93
C GLN A 305 3.27 13.14 -4.30
N ARG A 306 4.33 12.76 -5.03
CA ARG A 306 5.71 13.15 -4.73
C ARG A 306 5.79 14.67 -4.91
N ALA A 307 6.02 15.38 -3.82
CA ALA A 307 6.56 16.73 -3.82
C ALA A 307 8.09 16.64 -3.74
#